data_AF-A0A2D5I2X3-F1
#
_entry.id   AF-A0A2D5I2X3-F1
#
_cell.length_a   1.000
_cell.length_b   1.000
_cell.length_c   1.000
_cell.angle_alpha   90.00
_cell.angle_beta   90.00
_cell.angle_gamma   90.00
#
_symmetry.space_group_name_H-M   'P 1'
#
loop_
_entity.id
_entity.type
_entity.pdbx_description
1 polymer ?
#
loop_
_entity_poly.entity_id
_entity_poly.type
_entity_poly.pdbx_seq_one_letter_code
_entity_poly.pdbx_strand_id
1 'polypeptide(L)'
;MIPFNRQNIKFLEKLGFIISLFYLSSICAETKYNLFNCPDLEATLQCSSECKIHGKVEFDVLTEEVTIKTLSNKNNIVYLLQDCSIKTPTEWLCNKSLIEPKKLAFFGYEIFQMQAGVFSQQSNVYSTSKASWIETFQCAKRF
;
A
#
# COMPACT_ATOMS: atom_id res chain seq x y z
N MET A 1 -13.33 -46.47 33.86
CA MET A 1 -14.29 -45.50 33.29
C MET A 1 -14.20 -44.22 34.10
N ILE A 2 -13.60 -43.17 33.54
CA ILE A 2 -13.52 -41.86 34.21
C ILE A 2 -14.85 -41.14 33.94
N PRO A 3 -15.57 -40.65 34.95
CA PRO A 3 -16.85 -39.97 34.72
C PRO A 3 -16.58 -38.62 34.05
N PHE A 4 -16.96 -38.52 32.77
CA PHE A 4 -16.88 -37.27 32.02
C PHE A 4 -17.94 -36.31 32.56
N ASN A 5 -17.50 -35.34 33.37
CA ASN A 5 -18.35 -34.32 33.96
C ASN A 5 -18.87 -33.39 32.86
N ARG A 6 -20.19 -33.42 32.62
CA ARG A 6 -20.92 -32.68 31.57
C ARG A 6 -20.74 -31.16 31.66
N GLN A 7 -20.36 -30.62 32.83
CA GLN A 7 -20.01 -29.21 33.00
C GLN A 7 -18.69 -28.83 32.32
N ASN A 8 -17.69 -29.72 32.30
CA ASN A 8 -16.38 -29.45 31.70
C ASN A 8 -16.46 -29.35 30.16
N ILE A 9 -17.38 -30.12 29.53
CA ILE A 9 -17.59 -30.09 28.08
C ILE A 9 -18.18 -28.74 27.65
N LYS A 10 -19.19 -28.22 28.38
CA LYS A 10 -19.80 -26.91 28.08
C LYS A 10 -18.82 -25.75 28.29
N PHE A 11 -17.87 -25.90 29.21
CA PHE A 11 -16.83 -24.90 29.43
C PHE A 11 -15.81 -24.92 28.29
N LEU A 12 -15.39 -26.11 27.83
CA LEU A 12 -14.50 -26.29 26.68
C LEU A 12 -15.11 -25.78 25.37
N GLU A 13 -16.40 -26.00 25.13
CA GLU A 13 -17.12 -25.50 23.95
C GLU A 13 -17.16 -23.96 23.92
N LYS A 14 -17.41 -23.32 25.07
CA LYS A 14 -17.39 -21.85 25.18
C LYS A 14 -15.99 -21.27 24.97
N LEU A 15 -14.96 -21.93 25.49
CA LEU A 15 -13.56 -21.57 25.25
C LEU A 15 -13.19 -21.69 23.78
N GLY A 16 -13.56 -22.79 23.12
CA GLY A 16 -13.33 -22.99 21.69
C GLY A 16 -14.00 -21.92 20.82
N PHE A 17 -15.22 -21.51 21.17
CA PHE A 17 -15.94 -20.46 20.45
C PHE A 17 -15.29 -19.08 20.61
N ILE A 18 -14.83 -18.74 21.82
CA ILE A 18 -14.12 -17.48 22.08
C ILE A 18 -12.78 -17.47 21.34
N ILE A 19 -12.02 -18.55 21.40
CA ILE A 19 -10.73 -18.66 20.70
C ILE A 19 -10.93 -18.55 19.17
N SER A 20 -11.93 -19.21 18.60
CA SER A 20 -12.29 -19.11 17.18
C SER A 20 -12.62 -17.67 16.74
N LEU A 21 -13.38 -16.93 17.56
CA LEU A 21 -13.69 -15.52 17.31
C LEU A 21 -12.45 -14.62 17.34
N PHE A 22 -11.48 -14.89 18.22
CA PHE A 22 -10.22 -14.15 18.28
C PHE A 22 -9.29 -14.44 17.09
N TYR A 23 -9.30 -15.66 16.54
CA TYR A 23 -8.49 -15.99 15.36
C TYR A 23 -9.07 -15.41 14.06
N LEU A 24 -10.39 -15.29 13.95
CA LEU A 24 -11.04 -14.75 12.75
C LEU A 24 -10.90 -13.23 12.61
N SER A 25 -10.86 -12.48 13.72
CA SER A 25 -10.76 -11.01 13.67
C SER A 25 -9.37 -10.49 13.29
N SER A 26 -8.33 -11.32 13.43
CA SER A 26 -6.95 -10.99 13.06
C SER A 26 -6.63 -11.10 11.56
N ILE A 27 -7.56 -11.60 10.73
CA ILE A 27 -7.29 -11.90 9.31
C ILE A 27 -7.52 -10.69 8.39
N CYS A 28 -8.25 -9.65 8.83
CA CYS A 28 -8.61 -8.49 8.01
C CYS A 28 -7.92 -7.21 8.47
N ALA A 29 -6.59 -7.12 8.29
CA ALA A 29 -5.85 -5.89 8.54
C ALA A 29 -5.65 -5.11 7.22
N GLU A 30 -6.56 -4.18 6.92
CA GLU A 30 -6.31 -3.14 5.92
C GLU A 30 -5.08 -2.34 6.40
N THR A 31 -4.01 -2.31 5.59
CA THR A 31 -2.77 -1.65 6.01
C THR A 31 -2.72 -0.26 5.44
N LYS A 32 -2.69 0.74 6.32
CA LYS A 32 -2.64 2.17 5.96
C LYS A 32 -1.26 2.73 6.26
N TYR A 33 -0.74 3.50 5.31
CA TYR A 33 0.54 4.18 5.44
C TYR A 33 0.36 5.66 5.13
N ASN A 34 0.98 6.53 5.93
CA ASN A 34 1.15 7.93 5.57
C ASN A 34 2.22 8.03 4.49
N LEU A 35 1.91 8.73 3.41
CA LEU A 35 2.80 8.99 2.29
C LEU A 35 3.46 10.36 2.49
N PHE A 36 4.77 10.45 2.28
CA PHE A 36 5.55 11.67 2.43
C PHE A 36 6.37 11.95 1.18
N ASN A 37 6.52 13.23 0.84
CA ASN A 37 7.49 13.71 -0.15
C ASN A 37 8.77 14.13 0.56
N CYS A 38 9.90 13.62 0.08
CA CYS A 38 11.23 13.90 0.59
C CYS A 38 12.01 14.80 -0.39
N PRO A 39 12.99 15.57 0.11
CA PRO A 39 13.82 16.43 -0.74
C PRO A 39 14.77 15.64 -1.66
N ASP A 40 15.24 14.47 -1.20
CA ASP A 40 16.23 13.64 -1.89
C ASP A 40 16.09 12.14 -1.53
N LEU A 41 16.90 11.32 -2.20
CA LEU A 41 16.93 9.87 -2.00
C LEU A 41 17.33 9.47 -0.58
N GLU A 42 18.29 10.15 0.04
CA GLU A 42 18.79 9.81 1.38
C GLU A 42 17.70 10.01 2.43
N ALA A 43 17.01 11.15 2.37
CA ALA A 43 15.85 11.45 3.18
C ALA A 43 14.71 10.44 2.94
N THR A 44 14.50 10.00 1.70
CA THR A 44 13.52 8.93 1.38
C THR A 44 13.86 7.60 2.02
N LEU A 45 15.12 7.15 1.95
CA LEU A 45 15.55 5.84 2.47
C LEU A 45 15.36 5.74 3.99
N GLN A 46 15.56 6.85 4.70
CA GLN A 46 15.35 6.92 6.15
C GLN A 46 13.94 7.39 6.53
N CYS A 47 13.16 7.82 5.54
CA CYS A 47 11.92 8.57 5.69
C CYS A 47 12.07 9.63 6.80
N SER A 48 13.05 10.51 6.61
CA SER A 48 13.53 11.47 7.61
C SER A 48 12.46 12.49 8.01
N SER A 49 12.71 13.25 9.07
CA SER A 49 11.80 14.31 9.53
C SER A 49 11.63 15.46 8.52
N GLU A 50 12.48 15.54 7.51
CA GLU A 50 12.41 16.55 6.45
C GLU A 50 11.32 16.23 5.41
N CYS A 51 10.89 14.96 5.36
CA CYS A 51 9.82 14.53 4.47
C CYS A 51 8.47 15.09 4.94
N LYS A 52 7.75 15.73 4.02
CA LYS A 52 6.45 16.37 4.29
C LYS A 52 5.31 15.46 3.90
N ILE A 53 4.26 15.43 4.71
CA ILE A 53 3.09 14.62 4.42
C ILE A 53 2.50 15.00 3.05
N HIS A 54 2.32 14.00 2.21
CA HIS A 54 1.82 14.13 0.84
C HIS A 54 0.49 13.40 0.66
N GLY A 55 0.17 12.41 1.50
CA GLY A 55 -1.09 11.70 1.43
C GLY A 55 -1.07 10.41 2.23
N LYS A 56 -1.75 9.39 1.71
CA LYS A 56 -1.76 8.04 2.29
C LYS A 56 -1.83 6.97 1.21
N VAL A 57 -1.27 5.81 1.52
CA VAL A 57 -1.39 4.58 0.73
C VAL A 57 -2.24 3.60 1.54
N GLU A 58 -3.26 3.05 0.89
CA GLU A 58 -4.15 2.04 1.46
C GLU A 58 -3.97 0.77 0.62
N PHE A 59 -3.62 -0.32 1.31
CA PHE A 59 -3.46 -1.63 0.68
C PHE A 59 -4.62 -2.53 1.10
N ASP A 60 -5.37 -3.00 0.11
CA ASP A 60 -6.40 -4.01 0.30
C ASP A 60 -5.84 -5.38 -0.08
N VAL A 61 -5.69 -6.24 0.95
CA VAL A 61 -5.14 -7.59 0.80
C VAL A 61 -6.10 -8.52 0.06
N LEU A 62 -7.41 -8.26 0.11
CA LEU A 62 -8.43 -9.14 -0.45
C LEU A 62 -8.58 -8.95 -1.95
N THR A 63 -8.45 -7.71 -2.42
CA THR A 63 -8.59 -7.38 -3.84
C THR A 63 -7.25 -7.33 -4.58
N GLU A 64 -6.13 -7.45 -3.84
CA GLU A 64 -4.77 -7.21 -4.38
C GLU A 64 -4.63 -5.83 -5.02
N GLU A 65 -5.43 -4.87 -4.57
CA GLU A 65 -5.45 -3.51 -5.09
C GLU A 65 -4.63 -2.59 -4.20
N VAL A 66 -3.73 -1.84 -4.82
CA VAL A 66 -3.04 -0.74 -4.16
C VAL A 66 -3.78 0.55 -4.50
N THR A 67 -4.27 1.22 -3.47
CA THR A 67 -4.91 2.53 -3.59
C THR A 67 -3.99 3.62 -3.03
N ILE A 68 -3.54 4.52 -3.89
CA ILE A 68 -2.78 5.71 -3.46
C ILE A 68 -3.73 6.91 -3.43
N LYS A 69 -3.78 7.60 -2.28
CA LYS A 69 -4.55 8.82 -2.06
C LYS A 69 -3.60 9.98 -1.78
N THR A 70 -3.38 10.84 -2.77
CA THR A 70 -2.52 12.03 -2.62
C THR A 70 -3.33 13.27 -2.28
N LEU A 71 -2.74 14.17 -1.49
CA LEU A 71 -3.26 15.51 -1.21
C LEU A 71 -2.83 16.45 -2.34
N SER A 72 -3.70 16.70 -3.32
CA SER A 72 -3.43 17.67 -4.39
C SER A 72 -4.57 18.69 -4.49
N ASN A 73 -4.24 19.98 -4.37
CA ASN A 73 -5.12 21.14 -4.59
C ASN A 73 -6.63 20.88 -4.37
N LYS A 74 -6.99 20.57 -3.11
CA LYS A 74 -8.36 20.38 -2.61
C LYS A 74 -9.11 19.10 -3.01
N ASN A 75 -8.51 18.21 -3.81
CA ASN A 75 -9.11 16.93 -4.19
C ASN A 75 -8.23 15.75 -3.79
N ASN A 76 -8.85 14.68 -3.29
CA ASN A 76 -8.17 13.40 -3.14
C ASN A 76 -8.08 12.75 -4.53
N ILE A 77 -6.86 12.56 -5.03
CA ILE A 77 -6.64 11.78 -6.25
C ILE A 77 -6.48 10.33 -5.81
N VAL A 78 -7.29 9.44 -6.37
CA VAL A 78 -7.26 8.00 -6.13
C VAL A 78 -6.63 7.33 -7.33
N TYR A 79 -5.50 6.66 -7.12
CA TYR A 79 -4.88 5.81 -8.13
C TYR A 79 -5.14 4.35 -7.80
N LEU A 80 -5.77 3.63 -8.72
CA LEU A 80 -5.79 2.18 -8.75
C LEU A 80 -4.60 1.73 -9.59
N LEU A 81 -3.65 1.05 -8.96
CA LEU A 81 -2.47 0.54 -9.66
C LEU A 81 -2.78 -0.81 -10.30
N GLN A 82 -2.22 -1.05 -11.48
CA GLN A 82 -2.40 -2.30 -12.23
C GLN A 82 -1.05 -3.03 -12.35
N ASP A 83 -1.09 -4.26 -12.84
CA ASP A 83 0.12 -5.08 -13.10
C ASP A 83 1.04 -5.23 -11.86
N CYS A 84 0.44 -5.30 -10.68
CA CYS A 84 1.18 -5.39 -9.42
C CYS A 84 1.78 -6.78 -9.20
N SER A 85 3.07 -6.84 -8.88
CA SER A 85 3.71 -7.99 -8.25
C SER A 85 3.71 -7.79 -6.74
N ILE A 86 2.82 -8.50 -6.05
CA ILE A 86 2.63 -8.38 -4.59
C ILE A 86 3.19 -9.64 -3.92
N LYS A 87 4.13 -9.47 -2.99
CA LYS A 87 4.60 -10.54 -2.11
C LYS A 87 4.01 -10.40 -0.72
N THR A 88 4.06 -9.19 -0.16
CA THR A 88 3.49 -8.84 1.16
C THR A 88 3.02 -7.38 1.14
N PRO A 89 2.23 -6.92 2.13
CA PRO A 89 1.85 -5.49 2.23
C PRO A 89 3.04 -4.51 2.33
N THR A 90 4.23 -5.00 2.68
CA THR A 90 5.49 -4.25 2.78
C THR A 90 6.48 -4.57 1.66
N GLU A 91 6.11 -5.46 0.74
CA GLU A 91 6.92 -5.90 -0.40
C GLU A 91 6.03 -6.08 -1.64
N TRP A 92 5.95 -5.04 -2.45
CA TRP A 92 5.19 -5.05 -3.70
C TRP A 92 5.76 -4.05 -4.71
N LEU A 93 5.45 -4.27 -5.98
CA LEU A 93 5.85 -3.44 -7.10
C LEU A 93 4.67 -3.33 -8.06
N CYS A 94 4.27 -2.13 -8.44
CA CYS A 94 3.20 -1.88 -9.40
C CYS A 94 3.66 -0.90 -10.46
N ASN A 95 3.02 -0.96 -11.63
CA ASN A 95 3.22 -0.01 -12.71
C ASN A 95 1.89 0.60 -13.13
N LYS A 96 1.98 1.82 -13.66
CA LYS A 96 0.84 2.52 -14.24
C LYS A 96 1.25 3.12 -15.56
N SER A 97 0.64 2.64 -16.63
CA SER A 97 0.83 3.23 -17.95
C SER A 97 0.12 4.58 -18.05
N LEU A 98 0.85 5.61 -18.47
CA LEU A 98 0.31 6.93 -18.77
C LEU A 98 -0.12 6.95 -20.23
N ILE A 99 -1.38 6.62 -20.49
CA ILE A 99 -1.98 6.64 -21.82
C ILE A 99 -2.96 7.81 -21.89
N GLU A 100 -2.83 8.71 -22.88
CA GLU A 100 -3.86 9.73 -23.12
C GLU A 100 -4.99 9.11 -23.95
N PRO A 101 -6.19 8.89 -23.37
CA PRO A 101 -7.24 8.09 -24.02
C PRO A 101 -7.70 8.71 -25.34
N LYS A 102 -7.60 10.04 -25.46
CA LYS A 102 -8.04 10.80 -26.63
C LYS A 102 -7.05 10.77 -27.80
N LYS A 103 -5.78 10.42 -27.57
CA LYS A 103 -4.73 10.47 -28.61
C LYS A 103 -4.13 9.12 -28.96
N LEU A 104 -4.52 8.03 -28.27
CA LEU A 104 -3.91 6.70 -28.41
C LEU A 104 -2.37 6.75 -28.33
N ALA A 105 -1.85 7.73 -27.60
CA ALA A 105 -0.42 7.96 -27.46
C ALA A 105 -0.01 7.53 -26.05
N PHE A 106 1.06 6.75 -26.00
CA PHE A 106 1.73 6.35 -24.77
C PHE A 106 2.69 7.47 -24.36
N PHE A 107 2.47 8.03 -23.16
CA PHE A 107 3.25 9.11 -22.58
C PHE A 107 4.22 8.61 -21.51
N GLY A 108 4.29 7.30 -21.29
CA GLY A 108 5.24 6.70 -20.37
C GLY A 108 4.58 5.92 -19.26
N TYR A 109 5.29 5.73 -18.15
CA TYR A 109 4.84 4.89 -17.05
C TYR A 109 5.29 5.44 -15.71
N GLU A 110 4.54 5.12 -14.68
CA GLU A 110 4.93 5.33 -13.29
C GLU A 110 5.18 3.96 -12.64
N ILE A 111 6.27 3.84 -11.89
CA ILE A 111 6.57 2.68 -11.06
C ILE A 111 6.33 3.07 -9.61
N PHE A 112 5.65 2.18 -8.88
CA PHE A 112 5.39 2.29 -7.46
C PHE A 112 5.94 1.05 -6.78
N GLN A 113 6.74 1.23 -5.74
CA GLN A 113 7.36 0.10 -5.05
C GLN A 113 7.28 0.30 -3.56
N MET A 114 6.99 -0.78 -2.83
CA MET A 114 7.19 -0.89 -1.40
C MET A 114 8.22 -1.98 -1.14
N GLN A 115 9.30 -1.66 -0.43
CA GLN A 115 10.34 -2.62 -0.06
C GLN A 115 10.72 -2.41 1.39
N ALA A 116 10.59 -3.46 2.21
CA ALA A 116 10.82 -3.40 3.65
C ALA A 116 10.06 -2.24 4.35
N GLY A 117 8.85 -1.92 3.86
CA GLY A 117 8.03 -0.83 4.38
C GLY A 117 8.43 0.57 3.91
N VAL A 118 9.44 0.69 3.04
CA VAL A 118 9.80 1.94 2.37
C VAL A 118 9.11 1.99 1.02
N PHE A 119 8.22 2.97 0.85
CA PHE A 119 7.59 3.26 -0.44
C PHE A 119 8.49 4.12 -1.32
N SER A 120 8.45 3.94 -2.63
CA SER A 120 9.05 4.83 -3.62
C SER A 120 8.16 4.92 -4.86
N GLN A 121 8.18 6.07 -5.52
CA GLN A 121 7.50 6.32 -6.78
C GLN A 121 8.53 6.84 -7.79
N GLN A 122 8.46 6.39 -9.03
CA GLN A 122 9.30 6.90 -10.12
C GLN A 122 8.41 7.16 -11.34
N SER A 123 8.51 8.34 -11.94
CA SER A 123 7.70 8.72 -13.11
C SER A 123 8.59 8.87 -14.34
N ASN A 124 8.32 8.06 -15.37
CA ASN A 124 8.96 8.13 -16.67
C ASN A 124 7.96 8.71 -17.69
N VAL A 125 8.11 9.98 -18.04
CA VAL A 125 7.21 10.68 -18.98
C VAL A 125 7.93 10.96 -20.30
N TYR A 126 7.43 10.37 -21.38
CA TYR A 126 7.85 10.66 -22.76
C TYR A 126 7.13 11.92 -23.26
N SER A 127 7.78 13.07 -23.10
CA SER A 127 7.44 14.30 -23.83
C SER A 127 7.96 14.20 -25.27
N THR A 128 7.31 14.90 -26.21
CA THR A 128 7.83 15.08 -27.59
C THR A 128 9.21 15.75 -27.61
N SER A 129 9.60 16.42 -26.54
CA SER A 129 11.00 16.80 -26.27
C SER A 129 11.66 15.77 -25.34
N LYS A 130 12.77 15.22 -25.79
CA LYS A 130 13.52 14.06 -25.25
C LYS A 130 14.02 14.11 -23.79
N ALA A 131 13.58 15.02 -22.92
CA ALA A 131 14.13 15.10 -21.58
C ALA A 131 13.14 15.66 -20.56
N SER A 132 12.53 14.76 -19.79
CA SER A 132 12.09 15.09 -18.42
C SER A 132 11.88 13.79 -17.65
N TRP A 133 12.99 13.15 -17.25
CA TRP A 133 12.95 12.32 -16.06
C TRP A 133 12.59 13.25 -14.90
N ILE A 134 11.48 12.99 -14.23
CA ILE A 134 11.11 13.68 -12.99
C ILE A 134 11.23 12.62 -11.91
N GLU A 135 12.37 12.60 -11.23
CA GLU A 135 12.57 11.77 -10.06
C GLU A 135 11.79 12.38 -8.89
N THR A 136 10.87 11.61 -8.33
CA THR A 136 10.12 11.99 -7.13
C THR A 136 10.55 11.11 -5.97
N PHE A 137 11.15 11.71 -4.95
CA PHE A 137 11.57 10.98 -3.76
C PHE A 137 10.41 10.98 -2.77
N GLN A 138 9.81 9.81 -2.57
CA GLN A 138 8.71 9.62 -1.62
C GLN A 138 9.04 8.49 -0.67
N CYS A 139 8.43 8.48 0.51
CA CYS A 139 8.51 7.39 1.48
C CYS A 139 7.16 7.19 2.16
N ALA A 140 6.94 6.04 2.79
CA ALA A 140 5.71 5.78 3.54
C ALA A 140 6.01 5.21 4.93
N LYS A 141 5.19 5.58 5.92
CA LYS A 141 5.25 5.03 7.28
C LYS A 141 3.88 4.52 7.68
N ARG A 142 3.85 3.37 8.35
CA ARG A 142 2.60 2.77 8.84
C ARG A 142 1.90 3.76 9.78
N PHE A 143 0.57 3.79 9.70
CA PHE A 143 -0.29 4.56 10.61
C PHE A 143 -0.24 4.00 12.03
#